data_AF-A0A0G1QUC5-F1
#
_entry.id   AF-A0A0G1QUC5-F1
#
_cell.length_a   1.000
_cell.length_b   1.000
_cell.length_c   1.000
_cell.angle_alpha   90.00
_cell.angle_beta   90.00
_cell.angle_gamma   90.00
#
_symmetry.space_group_name_H-M   'P 1'
#
loop_
_entity.id
_entity.type
_entity.pdbx_description
1 polymer ?
#
loop_
_entity_poly.entity_id
_entity_poly.type
_entity_poly.pdbx_seq_one_letter_code
_entity_poly.pdbx_strand_id
1 'polypeptide(L)' 'MGYLNRKPASNDPPQPKEGKSQWLGETELLDETALLIAGLAKRCAKCDRATRTKHLDTEQRCPDCR' A
#
# COMPACT_ATOMS: atom_id res chain seq x y z
N MET A 1 4.68 -10.08 -33.20
CA MET A 1 4.44 -10.28 -31.76
C MET A 1 4.07 -8.92 -31.17
N GLY A 2 2.78 -8.63 -31.02
CA GLY A 2 2.28 -7.32 -30.58
C GLY A 2 1.41 -7.50 -29.35
N TYR A 3 2.03 -7.56 -28.18
CA TYR A 3 1.33 -7.44 -26.92
C TYR A 3 1.44 -5.98 -26.47
N LEU A 4 0.44 -5.50 -25.74
CA LEU A 4 0.44 -4.23 -24.99
C LEU A 4 -0.16 -3.01 -25.71
N ASN A 5 -1.49 -3.01 -25.82
CA ASN A 5 -2.30 -1.79 -25.65
C ASN A 5 -3.77 -2.15 -25.37
N ARG A 6 -4.02 -3.05 -24.40
CA ARG A 6 -5.36 -3.26 -23.87
C ARG A 6 -5.61 -2.23 -22.77
N LYS A 7 -6.57 -1.33 -22.98
CA LYS A 7 -7.09 -0.47 -21.91
C LYS A 7 -7.70 -1.39 -20.84
N PRO A 8 -7.45 -1.15 -19.53
CA PRO A 8 -8.05 -1.95 -18.49
C PRO A 8 -9.58 -1.87 -18.61
N ALA A 9 -10.24 -3.01 -18.65
CA ALA A 9 -11.68 -3.13 -18.63
C ALA A 9 -12.20 -2.85 -17.21
N SER A 10 -13.48 -2.47 -17.09
CA SER A 10 -14.12 -2.12 -15.81
C SER A 10 -14.07 -3.24 -14.74
N ASN A 11 -13.72 -4.46 -15.12
CA ASN A 11 -13.63 -5.63 -14.24
C ASN A 11 -12.18 -6.10 -14.00
N ASP A 12 -11.18 -5.40 -14.52
CA ASP A 12 -9.79 -5.70 -14.20
C ASP A 12 -9.51 -5.33 -12.73
N PRO A 13 -8.84 -6.20 -11.95
CA PRO A 13 -8.46 -5.88 -10.58
C PRO A 13 -7.62 -4.60 -10.58
N PRO A 14 -7.79 -3.72 -9.57
CA PRO A 14 -7.08 -2.45 -9.52
C PRO A 14 -5.58 -2.72 -9.61
N GLN A 15 -4.96 -2.26 -10.69
CA GLN A 15 -3.52 -2.40 -10.84
C GLN A 15 -2.86 -1.59 -9.72
N PRO A 16 -1.87 -2.15 -9.01
CA PRO A 16 -1.15 -1.42 -7.99
C PRO A 16 -0.48 -0.22 -8.65
N LYS A 17 -1.04 0.98 -8.46
CA LYS A 17 -0.41 2.22 -8.90
C LYS A 17 0.87 2.37 -8.10
N GLU A 18 2.01 2.29 -8.78
CA GLU A 18 3.33 2.46 -8.18
C GLU A 18 3.34 3.70 -7.29
N GLY A 19 3.61 3.51 -5.99
CA GLY A 19 3.69 4.59 -5.00
C GLY A 19 2.44 4.81 -4.13
N LYS A 20 1.33 4.08 -4.33
CA LYS A 20 0.21 4.10 -3.39
C LYS A 20 0.21 2.85 -2.51
N SER A 21 0.32 3.03 -1.19
CA SER A 21 0.07 1.93 -0.25
C SER A 21 -1.42 1.58 -0.28
N GLN A 22 -1.76 0.42 -0.84
CA GLN A 22 -3.12 -0.14 -0.83
C GLN A 22 -3.69 -0.37 0.59
N TRP A 23 -2.84 -0.21 1.60
CA TRP A 23 -3.15 -0.34 3.03
C TRP A 23 -3.53 0.99 3.70
N LEU A 24 -3.51 2.08 2.92
CA LEU A 24 -4.02 3.39 3.28
C LEU A 24 -5.18 3.73 2.33
N GLY A 25 -6.22 4.37 2.84
CA GLY A 25 -7.42 4.75 2.07
C GLY A 25 -7.10 5.71 0.92
N GLU A 26 -7.96 5.83 -0.08
CA GLU A 26 -7.69 6.65 -1.29
C GLU A 26 -7.52 8.17 -1.02
N THR A 27 -7.91 8.66 0.16
CA THR A 27 -7.87 10.09 0.57
C THR A 27 -6.57 10.53 1.26
N GLU A 28 -5.57 9.65 1.39
CA GLU A 28 -4.68 9.62 2.56
C GLU A 28 -3.21 10.04 2.37
N LEU A 29 -2.84 10.87 1.38
CA LEU A 29 -1.41 11.31 1.31
C LEU A 29 -1.01 12.20 2.50
N LEU A 30 -1.94 13.00 3.03
CA LEU A 30 -1.80 13.69 4.33
C LEU A 30 -1.94 12.72 5.52
N ASP A 31 -2.73 11.67 5.35
CA ASP A 31 -3.03 10.72 6.41
C ASP A 31 -1.87 9.76 6.66
N GLU A 32 -1.04 9.41 5.68
CA GLU A 32 0.14 8.55 5.93
C GLU A 32 1.07 9.17 6.97
N THR A 33 1.43 10.44 6.76
CA THR A 33 2.32 11.16 7.68
C THR A 33 1.64 11.38 9.02
N ALA A 34 0.35 11.74 9.02
CA ALA A 34 -0.43 11.90 10.26
C ALA A 34 -0.54 10.59 11.06
N LEU A 35 -0.77 9.45 10.39
CA LEU A 35 -0.85 8.12 10.99
C LEU A 35 0.51 7.67 11.54
N LEU A 36 1.61 8.00 10.84
CA LEU A 36 2.96 7.75 11.32
C LEU A 36 3.27 8.60 12.57
N ILE A 37 2.96 9.90 12.54
CA ILE A 37 3.14 10.81 13.69
C ILE A 37 2.26 10.38 14.88
N ALA A 38 1.02 9.99 14.62
CA ALA A 38 0.08 9.52 15.64
C ALA A 38 0.40 8.10 16.16
N GLY A 39 1.38 7.39 15.57
CA GLY A 39 1.72 6.01 15.94
C GLY A 39 0.70 4.96 15.52
N LEU A 40 -0.27 5.33 14.68
CA LEU A 40 -1.33 4.45 14.16
C LEU A 40 -0.89 3.65 12.92
N ALA A 41 0.26 4.01 12.35
CA ALA A 41 0.94 3.26 11.31
C ALA A 41 2.45 3.18 11.61
N LYS A 42 3.12 2.18 11.04
CA LYS A 42 4.58 2.10 10.96
C LYS A 42 5.00 1.66 9.56
N ARG A 43 6.27 1.87 9.24
CA ARG A 43 6.84 1.40 7.98
C ARG A 43 7.17 -0.09 8.07
N CYS A 44 6.89 -0.80 6.98
CA CYS A 44 7.28 -2.19 6.83
C CYS A 44 8.80 -2.33 6.79
N ALA A 45 9.35 -3.28 7.56
CA ALA A 45 10.79 -3.53 7.61
C ALA A 45 11.41 -3.96 6.26
N LYS A 46 10.61 -4.48 5.32
CA LYS A 46 11.09 -5.01 4.03
C LYS A 46 10.91 -4.06 2.85
N CYS A 47 9.74 -3.41 2.76
CA CYS A 47 9.38 -2.58 1.59
C CYS A 47 9.19 -1.09 1.91
N ASP A 48 9.42 -0.68 3.17
CA ASP A 48 9.31 0.68 3.70
C ASP A 48 7.94 1.36 3.53
N ARG A 49 6.93 0.64 3.03
CA ARG A 49 5.56 1.15 2.90
C ARG A 49 4.95 1.36 4.27
N ALA A 50 4.32 2.51 4.47
CA ALA A 50 3.51 2.74 5.66
C ALA A 50 2.32 1.79 5.69
N THR A 51 2.12 1.17 6.85
CA THR A 51 1.08 0.18 7.08
C THR A 51 0.52 0.43 8.47
N ARG A 52 -0.81 0.42 8.61
CA ARG A 52 -1.44 0.58 9.93
C ARG A 52 -0.93 -0.49 10.88
N THR A 53 -0.68 -0.14 12.13
CA THR A 53 -0.05 -1.03 13.13
C THR A 53 -0.83 -2.33 13.31
N LYS A 54 -2.15 -2.29 13.17
CA LYS A 54 -3.04 -3.47 13.21
C LYS A 54 -2.81 -4.50 12.09
N HIS A 55 -2.16 -4.10 11.00
CA HIS A 55 -1.89 -4.97 9.84
C HIS A 55 -0.43 -5.43 9.76
N LEU A 56 0.43 -4.93 10.64
CA LEU A 56 1.81 -5.41 10.76
C LEU A 56 1.84 -6.73 11.53
N ASP A 57 2.76 -7.60 11.14
CA ASP A 57 3.08 -8.80 11.92
C ASP A 57 4.07 -8.50 13.07
N THR A 58 4.47 -9.56 13.79
CA THR A 58 5.46 -9.48 14.89
C THR A 58 6.84 -9.01 14.42
N GLU A 59 7.17 -9.17 13.15
CA GLU A 59 8.43 -8.76 12.54
C GLU A 59 8.33 -7.39 11.85
N GLN A 60 7.23 -6.66 12.08
CA GLN A 60 6.95 -5.36 11.48
C GLN A 60 6.93 -5.41 9.94
N ARG A 61 6.43 -6.50 9.35
CA ARG A 61 6.22 -6.63 7.92
C ARG A 61 4.74 -6.43 7.58
N CYS A 62 4.50 -5.78 6.45
CA CYS A 62 3.15 -5.63 5.90
C CYS A 62 2.66 -6.96 5.31
N PRO A 63 1.34 -7.14 5.08
CA PRO A 63 0.77 -8.39 4.57
C PRO A 63 1.36 -8.85 3.23
N ASP A 64 1.80 -7.92 2.38
CA ASP A 64 2.45 -8.22 1.10
C ASP A 64 3.89 -8.75 1.25
N CYS A 65 4.51 -8.52 2.41
CA CYS A 65 5.91 -8.79 2.69
C CYS A 65 6.15 -9.87 3.75
N ARG A 66 5.07 -10.48 4.25
CA ARG A 66 5.14 -11.65 5.14
C ARG A 66 6.02 -12.73 4.53
#